data_AF-A0A9E5NEW6-F1
#
_entry.id   AF-A0A9E5NEW6-F1
#
_cell.length_a   1.000
_cell.length_b   1.000
_cell.length_c   1.000
_cell.angle_alpha   90.00
_cell.angle_beta   90.00
_cell.angle_gamma   90.00
#
_symmetry.space_group_name_H-M   'P 1'
#
loop_
_entity.id
_entity.type
_entity.pdbx_description
1 polymer ?
#
loop_
_entity_poly.entity_id
_entity_poly.type
_entity_poly.pdbx_seq_one_letter_code
_entity_poly.pdbx_strand_id
1 'polypeptide(L)' 'ILESGIRAEDDLTHKLVDIIRINQRLRENIDAGAPTLIIEDLSELLQYHVTTYFNNEVSGIPPARHR' A
#
# COMPACT_ATOMS: atom_id res chain seq x y z
N ILE A 1 -2.09 19.12 -22.03
CA ILE A 1 -1.01 18.09 -22.03
C ILE A 1 -0.28 18.02 -20.67
N LEU A 2 -0.51 18.94 -19.71
CA LEU A 2 0.18 18.95 -18.40
C LEU A 2 -0.59 18.26 -17.24
N GLU A 3 -1.82 17.79 -17.46
CA GLU A 3 -2.70 17.39 -16.35
C GLU A 3 -2.54 15.91 -15.92
N SER A 4 -2.16 15.02 -16.84
CA SER A 4 -2.03 13.59 -16.54
C SER A 4 -0.79 13.26 -15.70
N GLY A 5 0.33 13.95 -15.94
CA GLY A 5 1.58 13.76 -15.19
C GLY A 5 1.48 14.23 -13.75
N ILE A 6 0.94 15.44 -13.54
CA ILE A 6 0.74 16.01 -12.19
C ILE A 6 -0.24 15.15 -11.39
N ARG A 7 -1.33 14.68 -12.01
CA ARG A 7 -2.29 13.79 -11.36
C ARG A 7 -1.69 12.42 -11.03
N ALA A 8 -0.92 11.83 -11.94
CA ALA A 8 -0.25 10.56 -11.69
C ALA A 8 0.81 10.67 -10.58
N GLU A 9 1.57 11.75 -10.54
CA GLU A 9 2.53 12.03 -9.45
C GLU A 9 1.82 12.18 -8.09
N ASP A 10 0.68 12.88 -8.07
CA ASP A 10 -0.15 13.03 -6.87
C ASP A 10 -0.72 11.68 -6.39
N ASP A 11 -1.24 10.85 -7.31
CA ASP A 11 -1.74 9.50 -7.00
C ASP A 11 -0.62 8.61 -6.42
N LEU A 12 0.59 8.69 -6.98
CA LEU A 12 1.76 7.96 -6.46
C LEU A 12 2.19 8.46 -5.08
N THR A 13 2.13 9.77 -4.86
CA THR A 13 2.47 10.37 -3.56
C THR A 13 1.47 9.97 -2.47
N HIS A 14 0.18 9.98 -2.78
CA HIS A 14 -0.85 9.48 -1.87
C HIS A 14 -0.66 8.00 -1.54
N LYS A 15 -0.36 7.19 -2.55
CA LYS A 15 -0.09 5.76 -2.35
C LYS A 15 1.14 5.50 -1.48
N LEU A 16 2.19 6.31 -1.58
CA LEU A 16 3.34 6.26 -0.67
C LEU A 16 2.95 6.56 0.78
N VAL A 17 2.07 7.55 1.00
CA VAL A 17 1.56 7.86 2.35
C VAL A 17 0.84 6.65 2.95
N ASP A 18 0.02 5.95 2.18
CA ASP A 18 -0.66 4.74 2.63
C ASP A 18 0.30 3.60 2.97
N ILE A 19 1.33 3.38 2.13
CA ILE A 19 2.39 2.40 2.40
C ILE A 19 3.06 2.70 3.75
N ILE A 20 3.45 3.94 3.99
CA ILE A 20 4.11 4.35 5.24
C ILE A 20 3.20 4.11 6.44
N ARG A 21 1.92 4.47 6.34
CA ARG A 21 0.92 4.28 7.42
C ARG A 21 0.72 2.80 7.76
N ILE A 22 0.56 1.95 6.75
CA ILE A 22 0.37 0.50 6.97
C ILE A 22 1.65 -0.12 7.55
N ASN A 23 2.82 0.26 7.04
CA ASN A 23 4.09 -0.22 7.57
C ASN A 23 4.29 0.15 9.05
N GLN A 24 3.94 1.39 9.44
CA GLN A 24 3.98 1.82 10.83
C GLN A 24 3.01 1.01 11.69
N ARG A 25 1.77 0.82 11.22
CA ARG A 25 0.75 0.02 11.93
C ARG A 25 1.19 -1.44 12.11
N LEU A 26 1.79 -2.04 11.07
CA LEU A 26 2.33 -3.40 11.14
C LEU A 26 3.39 -3.49 12.24
N ARG A 27 4.36 -2.57 12.26
CA ARG A 27 5.41 -2.53 13.29
C ARG A 27 4.82 -2.39 14.71
N GLU A 28 3.88 -1.48 14.90
CA GLU A 28 3.22 -1.28 16.20
C GLU A 28 2.48 -2.54 16.69
N ASN A 29 1.84 -3.29 15.79
CA ASN A 29 1.15 -4.52 16.15
C ASN A 29 2.13 -5.66 16.48
N ILE A 30 3.28 -5.72 15.78
CA ILE A 30 4.36 -6.66 16.12
C ILE A 30 4.90 -6.35 17.52
N ASP A 31 5.23 -5.09 17.79
CA ASP A 31 5.80 -4.66 19.07
C ASP A 31 4.81 -4.84 20.23
N ALA A 32 3.50 -4.72 19.97
CA ALA A 32 2.44 -4.97 20.93
C ALA A 32 2.14 -6.47 21.17
N GLY A 33 2.79 -7.38 20.44
CA GLY A 33 2.56 -8.82 20.54
C GLY A 33 1.18 -9.25 20.03
N ALA A 34 0.67 -8.59 18.98
CA ALA A 34 -0.60 -8.95 18.37
C ALA A 34 -0.59 -10.40 17.84
N PRO A 35 -1.75 -11.09 17.81
CA PRO A 35 -1.86 -12.43 17.25
C PRO A 35 -1.30 -12.53 15.83
N THR A 36 -0.68 -13.66 15.50
CA THR A 36 -0.06 -13.92 14.18
C THR A 36 -0.98 -13.60 13.01
N LEU A 37 -2.27 -13.94 13.10
CA LEU A 37 -3.26 -13.66 12.05
C LEU A 37 -3.35 -12.16 11.72
N ILE A 38 -3.29 -11.28 12.73
CA ILE A 38 -3.32 -9.83 12.51
C ILE A 38 -2.05 -9.34 11.82
N ILE A 39 -0.90 -9.92 12.18
CA ILE A 39 0.40 -9.60 11.58
C ILE A 39 0.42 -10.04 10.11
N GLU A 40 -0.08 -11.24 9.82
CA GLU A 40 -0.21 -11.79 8.47
C GLU A 40 -1.12 -10.90 7.60
N ASP A 41 -2.33 -10.57 8.09
CA ASP A 41 -3.26 -9.69 7.37
C ASP A 41 -2.65 -8.32 7.05
N LEU A 42 -1.95 -7.71 8.02
CA LEU A 42 -1.29 -6.41 7.83
C LEU A 42 -0.08 -6.51 6.88
N SER A 43 0.65 -7.63 6.91
CA SER A 43 1.76 -7.90 6.01
C SER A 43 1.28 -8.09 4.58
N GLU A 44 0.21 -8.86 4.36
CA GLU A 44 -0.42 -9.02 3.04
C GLU A 44 -0.94 -7.68 2.50
N LEU A 45 -1.55 -6.87 3.35
CA LEU A 45 -2.01 -5.55 2.98
C LEU A 45 -0.82 -4.64 2.60
N LEU A 46 0.27 -4.63 3.36
CA LEU A 46 1.48 -3.88 3.02
C LEU A 46 2.04 -4.32 1.67
N GLN A 47 2.13 -5.64 1.44
CA GLN A 47 2.60 -6.22 0.18
C GLN A 47 1.71 -5.79 -0.99
N TYR A 48 0.39 -5.78 -0.81
CA TYR A 48 -0.55 -5.28 -1.82
C TYR A 48 -0.28 -3.83 -2.20
N HIS A 49 -0.13 -2.95 -1.21
CA HIS A 49 0.11 -1.53 -1.44
C HIS A 49 1.46 -1.27 -2.13
N VAL A 50 2.52 -1.97 -1.73
CA VAL A 50 3.85 -1.89 -2.37
C VAL A 50 3.80 -2.43 -3.80
N THR A 51 3.20 -3.60 -4.02
CA THR A 51 3.12 -4.22 -5.35
C THR A 51 2.41 -3.31 -6.34
N THR A 52 1.24 -2.81 -5.97
CA THR A 52 0.44 -1.93 -6.84
C THR A 52 1.02 -0.53 -7.01
N TYR A 53 1.97 -0.11 -6.16
CA TYR A 53 2.70 1.14 -6.32
C TYR A 53 3.73 1.05 -7.45
N PHE A 54 4.44 -0.08 -7.52
CA PHE A 54 5.41 -0.32 -8.60
C PHE A 54 4.76 -0.75 -9.90
N ASN A 55 3.78 -1.64 -9.82
CA ASN A 55 3.07 -2.15 -10.98
C ASN A 55 1.62 -2.47 -10.61
N ASN A 56 0.70 -1.61 -11.04
CA ASN A 56 -0.72 -1.77 -10.78
C ASN A 56 -1.41 -2.80 -11.69
N GLU A 57 -0.67 -3.34 -12.67
CA GLU A 57 -1.15 -4.30 -13.67
C GLU A 57 -0.59 -5.72 -13.44
N VAL A 58 -0.04 -5.99 -12.23
CA VAL A 58 0.46 -7.32 -11.86
C VAL A 58 -0.66 -8.35 -11.95
N SER A 59 -0.45 -9.40 -12.76
CA SER A 59 -1.38 -10.50 -12.91
C SER A 59 -1.63 -11.20 -11.57
N GLY A 60 -2.90 -11.49 -11.27
CA GLY A 60 -3.33 -12.14 -10.02
C GLY A 60 -3.50 -11.18 -8.84
N ILE A 61 -3.14 -9.90 -8.96
CA ILE A 61 -3.38 -8.88 -7.95
C ILE A 61 -4.46 -7.91 -8.44
N PRO A 62 -5.53 -7.65 -7.67
CA PRO A 62 -6.54 -6.67 -8.04
C PRO A 62 -5.92 -5.27 -8.19
N PRO A 63 -6.20 -4.52 -9.28
CA PRO A 63 -5.63 -3.20 -9.46
C PRO A 63 -6.11 -2.24 -8.36
N ALA A 64 -5.18 -1.51 -7.76
CA ALA A 64 -5.49 -0.41 -6.86
C ALA A 64 -6.17 0.71 -7.66
N ARG A 65 -7.28 1.22 -7.14
CA ARG A 65 -8.00 2.36 -7.71
C ARG A 65 -8.06 3.42 -6.63
N HIS A 66 -7.65 4.64 -6.97
CA HIS A 66 -7.88 5.78 -6.10
C HIS A 66 -9.40 6.02 -6.00
N ARG A 67 -9.92 6.23 -4.79
CA ARG A 67 -11.33 6.60 -4.56
C ARG A 67 -11.48 8.11 -4.57
#